data_AF-A0A6M2E6H3-F1
#
_entry.id   AF-A0A6M2E6H3-F1
#
_cell.length_a   1.000
_cell.length_b   1.000
_cell.length_c   1.000
_cell.angle_alpha   90.00
_cell.angle_beta   90.00
_cell.angle_gamma   90.00
#
_symmetry.space_group_name_H-M   'P 1'
#
loop_
_entity.id
_entity.type
_entity.pdbx_description
1 polymer ?
#
loop_
_entity_poly.entity_id
_entity_poly.type
_entity_poly.pdbx_seq_one_letter_code
_entity_poly.pdbx_strand_id
1 'polypeptide(L)'
;MRFPVSMAICHGPIAAAALPGQQAESVAFPNNVFFVEGNYIVESEAQLEAQQEEFDMILCLSLTKWVHLNWGDEGVRLLFKRMHRQLRPGGRMLLEAQPFHSYAKKKKLTETTYKNYHAISL
;
A
#
# COMPACT_ATOMS: atom_id res chain seq x y z
N MET A 1 22.04 0.94 28.62
CA MET A 1 21.78 2.40 28.80
C MET A 1 20.29 2.58 29.00
N ARG A 2 19.86 3.36 30.00
CA ARG A 2 18.44 3.57 30.33
C ARG A 2 18.02 4.94 29.79
N PHE A 3 17.23 4.95 28.72
CA PHE A 3 16.75 6.20 28.10
C PHE A 3 15.50 6.75 28.84
N PRO A 4 15.21 8.05 28.72
CA PRO A 4 14.01 8.66 29.30
C PRO A 4 12.72 8.03 28.76
N VAL A 5 11.73 7.82 29.63
CA VAL A 5 10.42 7.22 29.29
C VAL A 5 9.69 8.01 28.19
N SER A 6 9.88 9.34 28.14
CA SER A 6 9.33 10.21 27.10
C SER A 6 9.78 9.83 25.68
N MET A 7 10.94 9.20 25.52
CA MET A 7 11.46 8.84 24.21
C MET A 7 10.64 7.72 23.56
N ALA A 8 10.15 6.75 24.34
CA ALA A 8 9.28 5.68 23.85
C ALA A 8 7.89 6.19 23.44
N ILE A 9 7.42 7.28 24.05
CA ILE A 9 6.13 7.91 23.73
C ILE A 9 6.21 8.69 22.40
N CYS A 10 7.32 9.40 22.16
CA CYS A 10 7.49 10.20 20.95
C CYS A 10 7.99 9.40 19.74
N HIS A 11 8.80 8.35 19.96
CA HIS A 11 9.52 7.66 18.89
C HIS A 11 9.18 6.16 18.76
N GLY A 12 8.32 5.63 19.63
CA GLY A 12 8.06 4.20 19.72
C GLY A 12 9.23 3.42 20.35
N PRO A 13 9.18 2.08 20.31
CA PRO A 13 10.30 1.26 20.76
C PRO A 13 11.57 1.64 19.97
N ILE A 14 12.69 1.85 20.67
CA ILE A 14 14.00 2.12 20.05
C ILE A 14 14.50 0.89 19.27
N ALA A 15 14.01 -0.30 19.63
CA ALA A 15 14.22 -1.52 18.85
C ALA A 15 13.26 -1.53 17.66
N ALA A 16 13.79 -1.76 16.45
CA ALA A 16 12.96 -1.92 15.26
C ALA A 16 11.91 -3.01 15.50
N ALA A 17 10.65 -2.74 15.17
CA ALA A 17 9.62 -3.76 15.17
C ALA A 17 10.11 -4.94 14.31
N ALA A 18 10.02 -6.16 14.83
CA ALA A 18 10.42 -7.34 14.10
C ALA A 18 9.64 -7.41 12.78
N LEU A 19 10.35 -7.58 11.67
CA LEU A 19 9.73 -7.78 10.37
C LEU A 19 8.87 -9.06 10.42
N PRO A 20 7.73 -9.11 9.69
CA PRO A 20 6.91 -10.31 9.62
C PRO A 20 7.78 -11.52 9.21
N GLY A 21 7.82 -12.55 10.07
CA GLY A 21 8.59 -13.78 9.85
C GLY A 21 9.68 -14.09 10.88
N GLN A 22 10.01 -13.19 11.81
CA GLN A 22 10.86 -13.50 12.98
C GLN A 22 10.01 -13.83 14.22
N GLN A 23 10.50 -14.76 15.05
CA GLN A 23 9.78 -15.47 16.12
C GLN A 23 8.88 -14.60 16.99
N ALA A 24 7.74 -15.19 17.39
CA ALA A 24 6.60 -14.64 18.13
C ALA A 24 6.94 -13.52 19.14
N GLU A 25 7.02 -12.28 18.65
CA GLU A 25 6.74 -11.12 19.47
C GLU A 25 5.23 -11.04 19.73
N SER A 26 4.88 -10.45 20.87
CA SER A 26 3.50 -10.21 21.29
C SER A 26 2.64 -9.65 20.15
N VAL A 27 1.49 -10.26 19.89
CA VAL A 27 0.43 -9.74 18.99
C VAL A 27 -0.25 -8.47 19.55
N ALA A 28 0.18 -7.99 20.71
CA ALA A 28 -0.29 -6.74 21.28
C ALA A 28 0.46 -5.53 20.71
N PHE A 29 -0.25 -4.41 20.66
CA PHE A 29 0.34 -3.11 20.40
C PHE A 29 1.47 -2.79 21.39
N PRO A 30 2.61 -2.21 20.96
CA PRO A 30 2.88 -1.66 19.63
C PRO A 30 3.54 -2.62 18.62
N ASN A 31 3.81 -3.87 19.01
CA ASN A 31 4.63 -4.79 18.21
C ASN A 31 3.86 -5.45 17.05
N ASN A 32 2.55 -5.20 16.96
CA ASN A 32 1.67 -5.70 15.90
C ASN A 32 1.47 -4.70 14.74
N VAL A 33 2.18 -3.57 14.74
CA VAL A 33 2.14 -2.56 13.68
C VAL A 33 3.55 -2.23 13.23
N PHE A 34 3.79 -2.24 11.92
CA PHE A 34 5.05 -1.85 11.31
C PHE A 34 4.77 -1.01 10.05
N PHE A 35 5.74 -0.19 9.67
CA PHE A 35 5.66 0.68 8.49
C PHE A 35 6.79 0.32 7.53
N VAL A 36 6.46 0.25 6.24
CA VAL A 36 7.41 0.01 5.16
C VAL A 36 7.22 1.08 4.11
N GLU A 37 8.32 1.67 3.66
CA GLU A 37 8.33 2.60 2.52
C GLU A 37 8.51 1.80 1.22
N GLY A 38 7.68 2.08 0.22
CA GLY A 38 7.84 1.48 -1.10
C GLY A 38 6.72 1.85 -2.06
N ASN A 39 7.00 1.72 -3.36
CA ASN A 39 5.97 1.77 -4.38
C ASN A 39 5.25 0.42 -4.45
N TYR A 40 3.93 0.45 -4.24
CA TYR A 40 3.12 -0.76 -4.28
C TYR A 40 2.84 -1.26 -5.72
N ILE A 41 3.02 -0.41 -6.73
CA ILE A 41 2.86 -0.80 -8.13
C ILE A 41 4.12 -1.52 -8.62
N VAL A 42 3.96 -2.77 -9.03
CA VAL A 42 5.05 -3.60 -9.59
C VAL A 42 5.47 -3.11 -10.97
N GLU A 43 6.73 -3.32 -11.32
CA GLU A 43 7.31 -2.86 -12.59
C GLU A 43 7.36 -3.97 -13.65
N SER A 44 7.14 -5.23 -13.25
CA SER A 44 7.19 -6.38 -14.15
C SER A 44 6.21 -7.49 -13.74
N GLU A 45 5.78 -8.30 -14.71
CA GLU A 45 4.95 -9.48 -14.47
C GLU A 45 5.67 -10.50 -13.57
N ALA A 46 7.00 -10.62 -13.68
CA ALA A 46 7.79 -11.50 -12.82
C ALA A 46 7.68 -11.14 -11.33
N GLN A 47 7.68 -9.84 -10.99
CA GLN A 47 7.47 -9.38 -9.62
C GLN A 47 6.04 -9.65 -9.13
N LEU A 48 5.06 -9.60 -10.04
CA LEU A 48 3.68 -9.95 -9.73
C LEU A 48 3.55 -11.45 -9.44
N GLU A 49 4.16 -12.31 -10.26
CA GLU A 49 4.12 -13.76 -10.09
C GLU A 49 4.84 -14.22 -8.83
N ALA A 50 5.89 -13.51 -8.41
CA ALA A 50 6.61 -13.77 -7.17
C ALA A 50 5.82 -13.43 -5.89
N GLN A 51 4.69 -12.71 -5.98
CA GLN A 51 3.86 -12.41 -4.82
C GLN A 51 3.26 -13.70 -4.23
N GLN A 52 3.27 -13.78 -2.90
CA GLN A 52 2.72 -14.90 -2.14
C GLN A 52 1.59 -14.42 -1.23
N GLU A 53 0.80 -15.37 -0.73
CA GLU A 53 -0.30 -15.11 0.17
C GLU A 53 0.23 -14.69 1.56
N GLU A 54 -0.09 -13.48 1.99
CA GLU A 54 0.46 -12.86 3.19
C GLU A 54 -0.64 -12.36 4.15
N PHE A 55 -1.77 -11.88 3.60
CA PHE A 55 -2.76 -11.13 4.34
C PHE A 55 -4.15 -11.77 4.30
N ASP A 56 -4.88 -11.66 5.41
CA ASP A 56 -6.30 -12.00 5.48
C ASP A 56 -7.18 -10.81 5.07
N MET A 57 -6.66 -9.58 5.23
CA MET A 57 -7.34 -8.34 4.84
C MET A 57 -6.35 -7.34 4.27
N ILE A 58 -6.71 -6.70 3.16
CA ILE A 58 -5.97 -5.57 2.58
C ILE A 58 -6.90 -4.34 2.53
N LEU A 59 -6.41 -3.21 3.03
CA LEU A 59 -7.11 -1.93 2.98
C LEU A 59 -6.60 -1.09 1.80
N CYS A 60 -7.47 -0.82 0.83
CA CYS A 60 -7.19 0.07 -0.30
C CYS A 60 -8.05 1.34 -0.18
N LEU A 61 -7.67 2.20 0.75
CA LEU A 61 -8.46 3.36 1.14
C LEU A 61 -7.93 4.64 0.49
N SER A 62 -8.77 5.34 -0.28
CA SER A 62 -8.42 6.60 -0.91
C SER A 62 -7.09 6.58 -1.70
N LEU A 63 -6.77 5.43 -2.31
CA LEU A 63 -5.51 5.19 -3.01
C LEU A 63 -5.67 5.17 -4.55
N THR A 64 -6.80 4.66 -5.06
CA THR A 64 -6.96 4.33 -6.48
C THR A 64 -6.75 5.51 -7.41
N LYS A 65 -7.24 6.71 -7.06
CA LYS A 65 -7.00 7.93 -7.85
C LYS A 65 -5.53 8.23 -8.05
N TRP A 66 -4.73 8.08 -7.00
CA TRP A 66 -3.31 8.39 -7.07
C TRP A 66 -2.58 7.38 -7.93
N VAL A 67 -2.97 6.11 -7.84
CA VAL A 67 -2.44 5.07 -8.72
C VAL A 67 -2.81 5.34 -10.18
N HIS A 68 -4.09 5.61 -10.41
CA HIS A 68 -4.65 5.83 -11.75
C HIS A 68 -4.05 7.04 -12.45
N LEU A 69 -3.82 8.14 -11.73
CA LEU A 69 -3.16 9.32 -12.30
C LEU A 69 -1.66 9.09 -12.57
N ASN A 70 -0.94 8.36 -11.73
CA ASN A 70 0.51 8.20 -11.90
C ASN A 70 0.90 7.05 -12.83
N TRP A 71 0.11 5.97 -12.89
CA TRP A 71 0.41 4.75 -13.66
C TRP A 71 -0.69 4.34 -14.65
N GLY A 72 -1.73 5.16 -14.84
CA GLY A 72 -2.80 4.89 -15.80
C GLY A 72 -3.67 3.69 -15.44
N ASP A 73 -4.45 3.23 -16.42
CA ASP A 73 -5.35 2.06 -16.30
C ASP A 73 -4.56 0.78 -15.93
N GLU A 74 -3.36 0.60 -16.49
CA GLU A 74 -2.49 -0.52 -16.16
C GLU A 74 -2.06 -0.52 -14.69
N GLY A 75 -1.73 0.65 -14.13
CA GLY A 75 -1.37 0.76 -12.72
C GLY A 75 -2.49 0.28 -11.79
N VAL A 76 -3.74 0.62 -12.10
CA VAL A 76 -4.90 0.15 -11.32
C VAL A 76 -5.10 -1.36 -11.47
N ARG A 77 -4.90 -1.91 -12.69
CA ARG A 77 -4.98 -3.35 -12.92
C ARG A 77 -3.90 -4.11 -12.14
N LEU A 78 -2.66 -3.60 -12.15
CA LEU A 78 -1.54 -4.18 -11.40
C LEU A 78 -1.75 -4.08 -9.89
N LEU A 79 -2.26 -2.96 -9.39
CA LEU A 79 -2.65 -2.77 -7.99
C LEU A 79 -3.59 -3.90 -7.53
N PHE A 80 -4.68 -4.12 -8.26
CA PHE A 80 -5.67 -5.12 -7.89
C PHE A 80 -5.17 -6.56 -8.07
N LYS A 81 -4.41 -6.85 -9.14
CA LYS A 81 -3.77 -8.16 -9.30
C LYS A 81 -2.82 -8.47 -8.15
N ARG A 82 -1.99 -7.51 -7.74
CA ARG A 82 -1.05 -7.67 -6.62
C ARG A 82 -1.80 -7.94 -5.31
N MET A 83 -2.80 -7.11 -4.99
CA MET A 83 -3.62 -7.29 -3.78
C MET A 83 -4.30 -8.66 -3.77
N HIS A 84 -4.86 -9.10 -4.90
CA HIS A 84 -5.48 -10.42 -5.01
C HIS A 84 -4.49 -11.55 -4.72
N ARG A 85 -3.28 -11.51 -5.28
CA ARG A 85 -2.25 -12.55 -5.04
C ARG A 85 -1.72 -12.57 -3.61
N GLN A 86 -1.74 -11.43 -2.93
CA GLN A 86 -1.30 -11.33 -1.53
C GLN A 86 -2.39 -11.72 -0.52
N LEU A 87 -3.65 -11.87 -0.95
CA LEU A 87 -4.72 -12.35 -0.09
C LEU A 87 -4.70 -13.88 0.00
N ARG A 88 -4.76 -14.40 1.22
CA ARG A 88 -5.01 -15.82 1.47
C ARG A 88 -6.41 -16.24 1.00
N PRO A 89 -6.68 -17.54 0.77
CA PRO A 89 -8.02 -18.02 0.46
C PRO A 89 -9.06 -17.54 1.48
N GLY A 90 -10.11 -16.88 1.00
CA GLY A 90 -11.15 -16.27 1.84
C GLY A 90 -10.82 -14.88 2.38
N GLY A 91 -9.62 -14.36 2.11
CA GLY A 91 -9.20 -13.01 2.45
C GLY A 91 -10.01 -11.95 1.70
N ARG A 92 -10.04 -10.72 2.24
CA ARG A 92 -10.89 -9.64 1.74
C ARG A 92 -10.11 -8.35 1.48
N MET A 93 -10.40 -7.72 0.36
CA MET A 93 -9.98 -6.35 0.10
C MET A 93 -11.12 -5.39 0.48
N LEU A 94 -10.83 -4.39 1.32
CA LEU A 94 -11.74 -3.26 1.56
C LEU A 94 -11.31 -2.08 0.67
N LEU A 95 -12.13 -1.76 -0.31
CA LEU A 95 -11.86 -0.71 -1.29
C LEU A 95 -12.71 0.53 -1.01
N GLU A 96 -12.06 1.67 -0.86
CA GLU A 96 -12.69 3.00 -0.91
C GLU A 96 -12.12 3.74 -2.13
N ALA A 97 -12.80 3.60 -3.28
CA ALA A 97 -12.41 4.28 -4.50
C ALA A 97 -12.89 5.74 -4.49
N GLN A 98 -12.01 6.66 -4.90
CA GLN A 98 -12.40 8.07 -5.00
C GLN A 98 -13.19 8.35 -6.27
N PRO A 99 -14.18 9.26 -6.24
CA PRO A 99 -14.99 9.56 -7.41
C PRO A 99 -14.17 10.26 -8.50
N PHE A 100 -14.47 9.94 -9.77
CA PHE A 100 -13.71 10.43 -10.93
C PHE A 100 -13.70 11.97 -11.04
N HIS A 101 -14.79 12.64 -10.68
CA HIS A 101 -14.84 14.11 -10.67
C HIS A 101 -13.75 14.75 -9.79
N SER A 102 -13.22 14.02 -8.81
CA SER A 102 -12.13 14.49 -7.94
C SER A 102 -10.75 14.48 -8.63
N TYR A 103 -10.61 13.78 -9.76
CA TYR A 103 -9.36 13.64 -10.52
C TYR A 103 -9.01 14.93 -11.27
N ALA A 104 -10.02 15.61 -11.82
CA ALA A 104 -9.85 16.83 -12.61
C ALA A 104 -9.09 17.94 -11.87
N LYS A 105 -9.20 17.99 -10.53
CA LYS A 105 -8.48 18.94 -9.66
C LYS A 105 -6.98 18.62 -9.51
N LYS A 106 -6.57 17.39 -9.80
CA LYS A 106 -5.20 16.88 -9.57
C LYS A 106 -4.47 16.46 -10.85
N LYS A 107 -5.12 16.49 -12.02
CA LYS A 107 -4.52 16.10 -13.31
C LYS A 107 -3.33 16.94 -13.77
N LYS A 108 -3.10 18.13 -13.22
CA LYS A 108 -2.01 19.04 -13.65
C LYS A 108 -0.79 19.02 -12.72
N LEU A 109 -0.66 18.02 -11.85
CA LEU A 109 0.46 17.94 -10.91
C LEU A 109 1.79 17.68 -11.63
N THR A 110 1.77 16.83 -12.65
CA THR A 110 2.91 16.48 -13.51
C THR A 110 2.44 16.22 -14.94
N GLU A 111 3.35 16.25 -15.91
CA GLU A 111 3.04 15.88 -17.29
C GLU A 111 2.49 14.44 -17.39
N THR A 112 3.05 13.51 -16.62
CA THR A 112 2.56 12.12 -16.53
C THR A 112 1.12 12.06 -16.05
N THR A 113 0.79 12.73 -14.94
CA THR A 113 -0.60 12.74 -14.43
C THR A 113 -1.58 13.37 -15.40
N TYR A 114 -1.13 14.35 -16.18
CA TYR A 114 -1.95 14.99 -17.20
C TYR A 114 -2.22 14.04 -18.38
N LYS A 115 -1.16 13.44 -18.93
CA LYS A 115 -1.26 12.46 -20.01
C LYS A 115 -2.14 11.29 -19.61
N ASN A 116 -1.88 10.70 -18.45
CA ASN A 116 -2.66 9.57 -17.94
C ASN A 116 -4.12 9.96 -17.74
N TYR A 117 -4.44 11.08 -17.08
CA TYR A 117 -5.83 11.53 -16.92
C TYR A 117 -6.62 11.56 -18.23
N HIS A 118 -5.97 12.02 -19.31
CA HIS A 118 -6.60 12.09 -20.63
C HIS A 118 -6.61 10.76 -21.39
N ALA A 119 -5.80 9.79 -20.97
CA ALA A 119 -5.74 8.44 -21.53
C ALA A 119 -6.59 7.42 -20.76
N ILE A 120 -7.13 7.78 -19.58
CA ILE A 120 -8.06 6.91 -18.84
C ILE A 120 -9.24 6.56 -19.72
N SER A 121 -9.44 5.26 -19.94
CA SER A 121 -10.42 4.76 -20.92
C SER A 121 -11.18 3.52 -20.48
N LEU A 122 -10.95 3.05 -19.25
CA LEU A 122 -11.69 1.95 -18.64
C LEU A 122 -13.21 2.12 -18.73
#